data_AF-A0A0A9GVU0-F1
#
_entry.id   AF-A0A0A9GVU0-F1
#
_cell.length_a   1.000
_cell.length_b   1.000
_cell.length_c   1.000
_cell.angle_alpha   90.00
_cell.angle_beta   90.00
_cell.angle_gamma   90.00
#
_symmetry.space_group_name_H-M   'P 1'
#
loop_
_entity.id
_entity.type
_entity.pdbx_description
1 polymer ?
#
loop_
_entity_poly.entity_id
_entity_poly.type
_entity_poly.pdbx_seq_one_letter_code
_entity_poly.pdbx_strand_id
1 'polypeptide(L)'
;MVDEGIPPYQATCQLLRDRLLSLGLRDDLEVLTDRMRRSTSCTIQDLARIMSSKRAEETRSPNSDNEFSGLDLDESQWSGKWKIGD
;
A
#
# COMPACT_ATOMS: atom_id res chain seq x y z
N MET A 1 23.93 -1.57 8.76
CA MET A 1 23.43 -1.78 7.39
C MET A 1 22.01 -1.27 7.35
N VAL A 2 21.85 0.00 7.02
CA VAL A 2 20.56 0.55 6.58
C VAL A 2 20.86 0.92 5.15
N ASP A 3 20.25 0.22 4.21
CA ASP A 3 20.48 0.43 2.78
C ASP A 3 20.00 1.85 2.44
N GLU A 4 20.91 2.75 2.07
CA GLU A 4 20.65 4.19 1.98
C GLU A 4 19.63 4.57 0.90
N GLY A 5 19.10 3.60 0.14
CA GLY A 5 18.06 3.80 -0.87
C GLY A 5 16.64 3.41 -0.44
N ILE A 6 16.46 2.66 0.65
CA ILE A 6 15.12 2.18 1.04
C ILE A 6 14.54 3.13 2.10
N PRO A 7 13.46 3.87 1.79
CA PRO A 7 12.82 4.75 2.77
C PRO A 7 12.33 3.92 3.97
N PRO A 8 12.20 4.52 5.17
CA PRO A 8 11.69 3.81 6.33
C PRO A 8 10.35 3.16 6.00
N TYR A 9 10.08 1.97 6.55
CA TYR A 9 8.95 1.13 6.15
C TYR A 9 7.60 1.87 6.18
N GLN A 10 7.43 2.78 7.14
CA GLN A 10 6.29 3.69 7.21
C GLN A 10 6.14 4.59 5.96
N ALA A 11 7.23 5.21 5.49
CA ALA A 11 7.22 6.02 4.28
C ALA A 11 6.98 5.16 3.03
N THR A 12 7.49 3.92 3.01
CA THR A 12 7.15 2.94 1.96
C THR A 12 5.65 2.67 1.92
N CYS A 13 4.99 2.48 3.07
CA CYS A 13 3.53 2.28 3.13
C CYS A 13 2.75 3.48 2.59
N GLN A 14 3.20 4.72 2.86
CA GLN A 14 2.56 5.92 2.31
C GLN A 14 2.65 5.98 0.80
N LEU A 15 3.86 5.78 0.24
CA LEU A 15 4.07 5.75 -1.21
C LEU A 15 3.26 4.64 -1.88
N LEU A 16 3.23 3.45 -1.28
CA LEU A 16 2.44 2.33 -1.77
C LEU A 16 0.95 2.68 -1.80
N ARG A 17 0.41 3.24 -0.72
CA ARG A 17 -0.98 3.70 -0.67
C ARG A 17 -1.26 4.71 -1.79
N ASP A 18 -0.45 5.75 -1.89
CA ASP A 18 -0.68 6.83 -2.86
C ASP A 18 -0.61 6.31 -4.31
N ARG A 19 0.27 5.33 -4.57
CA ARG A 19 0.35 4.65 -5.87
C ARG A 19 -0.87 3.79 -6.16
N LEU A 20 -1.31 2.97 -5.21
CA LEU A 20 -2.51 2.13 -5.35
C LEU A 20 -3.76 2.98 -5.57
N LEU A 21 -3.90 4.10 -4.87
CA LEU A 21 -4.97 5.06 -5.09
C LEU A 21 -4.91 5.70 -6.47
N SER A 22 -3.71 6.08 -6.94
CA SER A 22 -3.50 6.66 -8.27
C SER A 22 -3.83 5.68 -9.40
N LEU A 23 -3.68 4.37 -9.16
CA LEU A 23 -4.07 3.30 -10.08
C LEU A 23 -5.56 2.93 -10.00
N GLY A 24 -6.32 3.51 -9.07
CA GLY A 24 -7.74 3.19 -8.89
C GLY A 24 -8.01 1.93 -8.05
N LEU A 25 -6.98 1.30 -7.48
CA LEU A 25 -7.05 0.05 -6.69
C LEU A 25 -7.52 0.29 -5.25
N ARG A 26 -8.63 1.02 -5.09
CA ARG A 26 -9.15 1.42 -3.77
C ARG A 26 -9.73 0.25 -2.99
N ASP A 27 -10.40 -0.67 -3.68
CA ASP A 27 -11.00 -1.87 -3.08
C ASP A 27 -9.92 -2.81 -2.54
N ASP A 28 -8.91 -3.12 -3.35
CA ASP A 28 -7.74 -3.92 -2.92
C ASP A 28 -7.00 -3.29 -1.74
N LEU A 29 -6.88 -1.97 -1.73
CA LEU A 29 -6.25 -1.23 -0.64
C LEU A 29 -7.07 -1.31 0.66
N GLU A 30 -8.40 -1.33 0.56
CA GLU A 30 -9.29 -1.55 1.71
C GLU A 30 -9.15 -2.98 2.24
N VAL A 31 -9.15 -3.98 1.36
CA VAL A 31 -8.92 -5.38 1.72
C VAL A 31 -7.55 -5.56 2.39
N LEU A 32 -6.50 -4.96 1.84
CA LEU A 32 -5.16 -5.00 2.41
C LEU A 32 -5.12 -4.34 3.80
N THR A 33 -5.76 -3.19 3.94
CA THR A 33 -5.85 -2.47 5.22
C THR A 33 -6.58 -3.32 6.28
N ASP A 34 -7.70 -3.97 5.93
CA ASP A 34 -8.42 -4.86 6.84
C ASP A 34 -7.54 -6.02 7.32
N ARG A 35 -6.82 -6.66 6.38
CA ARG A 35 -5.89 -7.75 6.72
C ARG A 35 -4.76 -7.27 7.64
N MET A 36 -4.21 -6.08 7.39
CA MET A 36 -3.18 -5.51 8.27
C MET A 36 -3.72 -5.26 9.68
N ARG A 37 -4.98 -4.82 9.84
CA ARG A 37 -5.62 -4.64 11.17
C ARG A 37 -5.82 -5.96 11.91
N ARG A 38 -6.05 -7.05 11.18
CA ARG A 38 -6.23 -8.40 11.76
C ARG A 38 -4.91 -9.16 11.98
N SER A 39 -3.78 -8.55 11.62
CA SER A 39 -2.46 -9.13 11.85
C SER A 39 -2.19 -9.29 13.34
N THR A 40 -1.43 -10.32 13.74
CA THR A 40 -0.98 -10.52 15.12
C THR A 40 0.17 -9.59 15.52
N SER A 41 0.77 -8.87 14.56
CA SER A 41 1.84 -7.92 14.80
C SER A 41 1.31 -6.50 15.03
N CYS A 42 1.56 -5.95 16.23
CA CYS A 42 1.14 -4.59 16.58
C CYS A 42 1.71 -3.52 15.63
N THR A 43 2.92 -3.72 15.09
CA THR A 43 3.52 -2.78 14.14
C THR A 43 2.75 -2.77 12.82
N ILE A 44 2.33 -3.94 12.33
CA ILE A 44 1.53 -4.05 11.09
C ILE A 44 0.14 -3.46 11.30
N GLN A 45 -0.46 -3.68 12.47
CA GLN A 45 -1.73 -3.07 12.85
C GLN A 45 -1.66 -1.53 12.87
N ASP A 46 -0.56 -0.96 13.37
CA ASP A 46 -0.38 0.50 13.38
C ASP A 46 -0.19 1.06 11.97
N LEU A 47 0.61 0.37 11.13
CA LEU A 47 0.80 0.73 9.73
C LEU A 47 -0.49 0.64 8.90
N ALA A 48 -1.48 -0.16 9.32
CA ALA A 48 -2.79 -0.21 8.67
C ALA A 48 -3.49 1.17 8.68
N ARG A 49 -3.25 1.99 9.70
CA ARG A 49 -3.79 3.36 9.77
C ARG A 49 -3.19 4.27 8.70
N ILE A 50 -1.95 4.00 8.33
CA ILE A 50 -1.20 4.75 7.32
C ILE A 50 -1.64 4.33 5.93
N MET A 51 -1.87 3.03 5.74
CA MET A 51 -2.40 2.43 4.51
C MET A 51 -3.86 2.74 4.27
N SER A 52 -4.64 3.03 5.31
CA SER A 52 -6.05 3.40 5.19
C SER A 52 -6.20 4.63 4.31
N SER A 53 -7.08 4.56 3.30
CA SER A 53 -7.49 5.71 2.51
C SER A 53 -8.33 6.65 3.39
N LYS A 54 -7.68 7.51 4.17
CA LYS A 54 -8.39 8.66 4.74
C LYS A 54 -8.83 9.52 3.57
N ARG A 55 -10.15 9.64 3.37
CA ARG A 55 -10.74 10.74 2.61
C ARG A 55 -10.40 12.03 3.35
N ALA A 56 -9.18 12.54 3.16
CA ALA A 56 -8.72 13.77 3.78
C ALA A 56 -8.30 14.71 2.64
N GLU A 57 -9.25 15.57 2.29
CA GLU A 57 -9.06 16.98 1.93
C GLU A 57 -7.72 17.34 1.26
N GLU A 58 -7.80 17.50 -0.06
CA GLU A 58 -7.09 18.48 -0.85
C GLU A 58 -6.20 19.45 -0.07
N THR A 59 -4.88 19.28 -0.12
CA THR A 59 -3.95 20.41 -0.31
C THR A 59 -2.62 19.93 -0.90
N ARG A 60 -2.45 20.27 -2.19
CA ARG A 60 -1.20 20.64 -2.89
C ARG A 60 -0.09 19.59 -3.07
N SER A 61 0.09 19.23 -4.35
CA SER A 61 1.23 18.56 -4.97
C SER A 61 2.60 19.16 -4.55
N PRO A 62 3.71 18.41 -4.71
CA PRO A 62 4.37 18.47 -6.02
C PRO A 62 4.81 17.11 -6.55
N ASN A 63 4.67 17.02 -7.88
CA ASN A 63 5.45 16.25 -8.83
C ASN A 63 6.61 15.40 -8.26
N SER A 64 6.53 14.10 -8.44
CA SER A 64 7.71 13.23 -8.43
C SER A 64 7.57 12.26 -9.57
N ASP A 65 8.19 12.63 -10.69
CA ASP A 65 8.29 11.85 -11.91
C ASP A 65 9.26 10.69 -11.67
N ASN A 66 8.86 9.73 -10.83
CA ASN A 66 9.62 8.50 -10.67
C ASN A 66 9.15 7.52 -11.76
N GLU A 67 9.85 7.57 -12.90
CA GLU A 67 9.74 6.63 -14.02
C GLU A 67 10.13 5.22 -13.53
N PHE A 68 9.21 4.58 -12.84
CA PHE A 68 9.30 3.16 -12.50
C PHE A 68 8.94 2.39 -13.76
N SER A 69 9.97 1.84 -14.40
CA SER A 69 9.86 0.97 -15.57
C SER A 69 8.88 -0.14 -15.25
N GLY A 70 7.79 -0.22 -16.02
CA GLY A 70 6.67 -1.13 -15.79
C GLY A 70 7.15 -2.57 -15.66
N LEU A 71 7.27 -3.04 -14.43
CA LEU A 71 7.07 -4.45 -14.14
C LEU A 71 5.56 -4.63 -14.27
N ASP A 72 5.17 -5.33 -15.33
CA ASP A 72 3.83 -5.84 -15.60
C ASP A 72 3.39 -6.66 -14.36
N LEU A 73 2.85 -5.96 -13.37
CA LEU A 73 2.23 -6.54 -12.18
C LEU A 73 0.92 -7.13 -12.68
N ASP A 74 0.97 -8.37 -13.16
CA ASP A 74 -0.19 -9.19 -13.49
C ASP A 74 -1.16 -9.18 -12.29
N GLU A 75 -2.18 -8.33 -12.41
CA GLU A 75 -3.28 -8.07 -11.46
C GLU A 75 -3.96 -9.37 -11.01
N SER A 76 -3.85 -10.42 -11.82
CA SER A 76 -4.39 -11.76 -11.60
C SER A 76 -3.71 -12.55 -10.46
N GLN A 77 -2.49 -12.21 -10.06
CA GLN A 77 -1.75 -13.04 -9.11
C GLN A 77 -2.22 -12.88 -7.65
N TRP A 78 -2.82 -11.74 -7.30
CA TRP A 78 -3.22 -11.46 -5.92
C TRP A 78 -4.67 -11.83 -5.65
N SER A 79 -5.53 -11.83 -6.67
CA SER A 79 -6.95 -12.21 -6.53
C SER A 79 -7.15 -13.72 -6.35
N GLY A 80 -6.25 -14.56 -6.88
CA GLY A 80 -6.41 -16.02 -6.87
C GLY A 80 -5.86 -16.79 -5.66
N LYS A 81 -4.97 -16.19 -4.86
CA LYS A 81 -4.14 -16.93 -3.88
C LYS A 81 -4.60 -16.93 -2.43
N TRP A 82 -5.79 -16.42 -2.12
CA TRP A 82 -6.26 -16.29 -0.72
C TRP A 82 -7.59 -16.98 -0.43
N LYS A 83 -7.86 -18.14 -1.04
CA LYS A 83 -8.84 -19.07 -0.46
C LYS A 83 -8.26 -19.60 0.87
N ILE A 84 -8.56 -18.89 1.96
CA ILE A 84 -8.55 -19.46 3.30
C ILE A 84 -9.53 -20.66 3.24
N GLY A 85 -9.04 -21.83 3.63
CA GLY A 85 -9.85 -23.04 3.74
C GLY A 85 -10.98 -22.87 4.76
N ASP A 86 -12.04 -23.63 4.52
CA ASP A 86 -13.21 -23.84 5.39
C ASP A 86 -12.81 -24.20 6.84
#